data_AF-A0A542ERZ9-F1
#
_entry.id   AF-A0A542ERZ9-F1
#
_cell.length_a   1.000
_cell.length_b   1.000
_cell.length_c   1.000
_cell.angle_alpha   90.00
_cell.angle_beta   90.00
_cell.angle_gamma   90.00
#
_symmetry.space_group_name_H-M   'P 1'
#
loop_
_entity.id
_entity.type
_entity.pdbx_description
1 polymer ?
#
loop_
_entity_poly.entity_id
_entity_poly.type
_entity_poly.pdbx_seq_one_letter_code
_entity_poly.pdbx_strand_id
1 'polypeptide(L)'
;MDLVDSEGDRRGCILMRLRLLSAFAELPQKMPALLEIYRVADTRDDEISIRQVAELFGGDMVVAHAVNNQPLGWLHPYRLQAIEEEIHSLKEQLAALDANQQ
;
A
#
# COMPACT_ATOMS: atom_id res chain seq x y z
N MET A 1 25.40 6.70 23.68
CA MET A 1 25.58 6.16 22.32
C MET A 1 24.27 5.47 22.02
N ASP A 2 23.31 6.23 21.51
CA ASP A 2 21.97 5.71 21.23
C ASP A 2 22.10 4.77 20.05
N LEU A 3 22.10 3.47 20.34
CA LEU A 3 21.80 2.44 19.36
C LEU A 3 20.34 2.66 18.99
N VAL A 4 20.11 3.56 18.03
CA VAL A 4 18.85 3.64 17.29
C VAL A 4 18.52 2.20 16.91
N ASP A 5 17.38 1.70 17.40
CA ASP A 5 16.89 0.34 17.21
C ASP A 5 16.69 0.10 15.70
N SER A 6 17.79 -0.23 15.02
CA SER A 6 17.89 -0.32 13.58
C SER A 6 17.10 -1.52 13.06
N GLU A 7 16.89 -2.53 13.90
CA GLU A 7 16.02 -3.67 13.60
C GLU A 7 14.55 -3.31 13.77
N GLY A 8 14.18 -2.57 14.82
CA GLY A 8 12.84 -2.00 14.99
C GLY A 8 12.44 -1.07 13.83
N ASP A 9 13.37 -0.19 13.41
CA ASP A 9 13.19 0.69 12.25
C ASP A 9 13.05 -0.11 10.94
N ARG A 10 13.90 -1.13 10.73
CA ARG A 10 13.83 -2.01 9.56
C ARG A 10 12.53 -2.80 9.51
N ARG A 11 12.07 -3.36 10.63
CA ARG A 11 10.79 -4.07 10.73
C ARG A 11 9.62 -3.14 10.41
N GLY A 12 9.62 -1.94 10.97
CA GLY A 12 8.63 -0.90 10.67
C GLY A 12 8.58 -0.56 9.17
N CYS A 13 9.75 -0.40 8.54
CA CYS A 13 9.87 -0.16 7.12
C CYS A 13 9.30 -1.32 6.27
N ILE A 14 9.64 -2.57 6.60
CA ILE A 14 9.14 -3.76 5.88
C ILE A 14 7.62 -3.83 5.99
N LEU A 15 7.05 -3.63 7.18
CA LEU A 15 5.61 -3.66 7.39
C LEU A 15 4.87 -2.55 6.62
N MET A 16 5.39 -1.32 6.63
CA MET A 16 4.81 -0.22 5.86
C MET A 16 4.86 -0.52 4.36
N ARG A 17 5.98 -1.05 3.87
CA ARG A 17 6.14 -1.41 2.47
C ARG A 17 5.22 -2.54 2.04
N LEU A 18 5.11 -3.60 2.87
CA LEU A 18 4.16 -4.69 2.66
C LEU A 18 2.72 -4.19 2.58
N ARG A 19 2.33 -3.28 3.48
CA ARG A 19 0.99 -2.68 3.52
C ARG A 19 0.67 -1.95 2.21
N LEU A 20 1.57 -1.09 1.74
CA LEU A 20 1.39 -0.35 0.48
C LEU A 20 1.37 -1.28 -0.74
N LEU A 21 2.33 -2.20 -0.84
CA LEU A 21 2.42 -3.13 -1.96
C LEU A 21 1.21 -4.06 -2.03
N SER A 22 0.69 -4.54 -0.89
CA SER A 22 -0.51 -5.37 -0.85
C SER A 22 -1.72 -4.61 -1.40
N ALA A 23 -1.90 -3.35 -1.00
CA ALA A 23 -2.98 -2.53 -1.52
C ALA A 23 -2.85 -2.31 -3.04
N PHE A 24 -1.63 -2.12 -3.54
CA PHE A 24 -1.36 -2.01 -4.96
C PHE A 24 -1.61 -3.30 -5.73
N ALA A 25 -1.35 -4.48 -5.13
CA ALA A 25 -1.68 -5.76 -5.73
C ALA A 25 -3.19 -6.00 -5.82
N GLU A 26 -3.98 -5.45 -4.88
CA GLU A 26 -5.44 -5.53 -4.90
C GLU A 26 -6.09 -4.49 -5.84
N LEU A 27 -5.35 -3.45 -6.22
CA LEU A 27 -5.84 -2.31 -6.99
C LEU A 27 -6.54 -2.70 -8.31
N PRO A 28 -6.10 -3.71 -9.10
CA PRO A 28 -6.82 -4.14 -10.31
C PRO A 28 -8.26 -4.58 -10.02
N GLN A 29 -8.48 -5.27 -8.90
CA GLN A 29 -9.80 -5.78 -8.52
C GLN A 29 -10.71 -4.65 -8.01
N LYS A 30 -10.13 -3.64 -7.37
CA LYS A 30 -10.84 -2.47 -6.84
C LYS A 30 -10.98 -1.31 -7.83
N MET A 31 -10.33 -1.41 -8.99
CA MET A 31 -10.29 -0.35 -10.01
C MET A 31 -11.66 0.14 -10.46
N PRO A 32 -12.68 -0.72 -10.69
CA PRO A 32 -14.01 -0.24 -11.07
C PRO A 32 -14.65 0.66 -9.99
N ALA A 33 -14.52 0.29 -8.71
CA ALA A 33 -15.02 1.10 -7.60
C ALA A 33 -14.22 2.40 -7.46
N LEU A 34 -12.91 2.35 -7.66
CA LEU A 34 -12.04 3.53 -7.62
C LEU A 34 -12.40 4.55 -8.71
N LEU A 35 -12.66 4.08 -9.93
CA LEU A 35 -13.09 4.94 -11.03
C LEU A 35 -14.45 5.58 -10.76
N GLU A 36 -15.37 4.85 -10.13
CA GLU A 36 -16.67 5.40 -9.72
C GLU A 36 -16.52 6.47 -8.63
N ILE A 37 -15.65 6.26 -7.65
CA ILE A 37 -15.31 7.28 -6.65
C ILE A 37 -14.80 8.55 -7.35
N TYR A 38 -13.84 8.42 -8.28
CA TYR A 38 -13.31 9.58 -9.02
C TYR A 38 -14.32 10.23 -9.97
N ARG A 39 -15.32 9.48 -10.46
CA ARG A 39 -16.39 10.01 -11.29
C ARG A 39 -17.38 10.84 -10.48
N VAL A 40 -17.65 10.45 -9.23
CA VAL A 40 -18.64 11.06 -8.35
C VAL A 40 -18.03 12.17 -7.48
N ALA A 41 -16.72 12.10 -7.20
CA ALA A 41 -15.99 13.18 -6.56
C ALA A 41 -16.09 14.45 -7.41
N ASP A 42 -16.98 15.36 -7.01
CA ASP A 42 -17.03 16.70 -7.57
C ASP A 42 -15.65 17.34 -7.36
N THR A 43 -15.14 18.02 -8.38
CA THR A 43 -13.76 18.56 -8.50
C THR A 43 -13.32 19.56 -7.41
N ARG A 44 -14.09 19.69 -6.33
CA ARG A 44 -13.91 20.65 -5.25
C ARG A 44 -13.74 20.00 -3.87
N ASP A 45 -13.89 18.69 -3.73
CA ASP A 45 -13.78 17.99 -2.44
C ASP A 45 -12.86 16.75 -2.50
N ASP A 46 -11.56 17.04 -2.60
CA ASP A 46 -10.50 16.03 -2.57
C ASP A 46 -10.53 15.23 -1.26
N GLU A 47 -10.98 15.81 -0.14
CA GLU A 47 -11.01 15.15 1.15
C GLU A 47 -12.08 14.04 1.20
N ILE A 48 -13.28 14.29 0.65
CA ILE A 48 -14.31 13.26 0.51
C ILE A 48 -13.81 12.11 -0.38
N SER A 49 -13.14 12.43 -1.48
CA SER A 49 -12.62 11.40 -2.39
C SER A 49 -11.61 10.48 -1.68
N ILE A 50 -10.67 11.04 -0.91
CA ILE A 50 -9.65 10.25 -0.20
C ILE A 50 -10.28 9.36 0.87
N ARG A 51 -11.30 9.84 1.59
CA ARG A 51 -12.01 9.03 2.59
C ARG A 51 -12.75 7.85 1.95
N GLN A 52 -13.40 8.06 0.80
CA GLN A 52 -14.06 6.98 0.06
C GLN A 52 -13.05 5.96 -0.48
N VAL A 53 -11.88 6.42 -0.94
CA VAL A 53 -10.77 5.52 -1.29
C VAL A 53 -10.29 4.77 -0.04
N ALA A 54 -10.18 5.41 1.12
CA ALA A 54 -9.78 4.72 2.35
C ALA A 54 -10.77 3.62 2.74
N GLU A 55 -12.08 3.87 2.65
CA GLU A 55 -13.12 2.85 2.88
C GLU A 55 -12.96 1.63 1.97
N LEU A 56 -12.63 1.85 0.69
CA LEU A 56 -12.34 0.79 -0.27
C LEU A 56 -11.14 -0.10 0.13
N PHE A 57 -10.21 0.45 0.93
CA PHE A 57 -9.05 -0.23 1.48
C PHE A 57 -9.16 -0.45 3.02
N GLY A 58 -10.37 -0.57 3.56
CA GLY A 58 -10.58 -0.92 4.97
C GLY A 58 -10.33 0.21 5.97
N GLY A 59 -10.52 1.46 5.55
CA GLY A 59 -10.29 2.66 6.36
C GLY A 59 -8.84 3.14 6.38
N ASP A 60 -8.00 2.61 5.49
CA ASP A 60 -6.58 2.89 5.48
C ASP A 60 -6.24 4.20 4.76
N MET A 61 -6.11 5.28 5.52
CA MET A 61 -5.77 6.60 4.98
C MET A 61 -4.39 6.67 4.32
N VAL A 62 -3.39 5.93 4.84
CA VAL A 62 -2.04 5.95 4.27
C VAL A 62 -2.04 5.31 2.89
N VAL A 63 -2.70 4.16 2.78
CA VAL A 63 -2.93 3.49 1.49
C VAL A 63 -3.76 4.38 0.57
N ALA A 64 -4.83 5.00 1.07
CA ALA A 64 -5.70 5.84 0.25
C ALA A 64 -4.95 7.02 -0.37
N HIS A 65 -4.11 7.70 0.40
CA HIS A 65 -3.23 8.75 -0.12
C HIS A 65 -2.23 8.19 -1.13
N ALA A 66 -1.61 7.03 -0.85
CA ALA A 66 -0.64 6.42 -1.76
C ALA A 66 -1.27 6.03 -3.11
N VAL A 67 -2.49 5.47 -3.09
CA VAL A 67 -3.29 5.10 -4.28
C VAL A 67 -3.72 6.33 -5.07
N ASN A 68 -4.23 7.37 -4.39
CA ASN A 68 -4.61 8.64 -5.03
C ASN A 68 -3.44 9.34 -5.72
N ASN A 69 -2.22 9.19 -5.18
CA ASN A 69 -1.02 9.78 -5.75
C ASN A 69 -0.42 8.96 -6.92
N GLN A 70 -0.98 7.78 -7.26
CA GLN A 70 -0.53 7.02 -8.43
C GLN A 70 -1.31 7.44 -9.70
N PRO A 71 -0.65 7.55 -10.86
CA PRO A 71 -1.34 7.78 -12.11
C PRO A 71 -2.22 6.56 -12.48
N LEU A 72 -3.41 6.78 -13.06
CA LEU A 72 -4.35 5.69 -13.41
C LEU A 72 -3.75 4.62 -14.33
N GLY A 73 -2.74 4.96 -15.13
CA GLY A 73 -2.00 4.01 -15.99
C GLY A 73 -0.92 3.19 -15.26
N TRP A 74 -0.79 3.31 -13.95
CA TRP A 74 0.24 2.65 -13.15
C TRP A 74 0.07 1.13 -13.06
N LEU A 75 -1.14 0.63 -13.30
CA LEU A 75 -1.46 -0.79 -13.36
C LEU A 75 -1.03 -1.43 -14.68
N HIS A 76 0.25 -1.81 -14.76
CA HIS A 76 0.77 -2.64 -15.84
C HIS A 76 0.97 -4.08 -15.33
N PRO A 77 0.61 -5.15 -16.10
CA PRO A 77 0.78 -6.54 -15.66
C PRO A 77 2.18 -6.89 -15.14
N TYR A 78 3.25 -6.45 -15.82
CA TYR A 78 4.63 -6.63 -15.34
C TYR A 78 4.93 -5.95 -14.00
N ARG A 79 4.25 -4.84 -13.67
CA ARG A 79 4.38 -4.21 -12.35
C ARG A 79 3.66 -5.02 -11.28
N LEU A 80 2.50 -5.60 -11.60
CA LEU A 80 1.78 -6.45 -10.67
C LEU A 80 2.59 -7.68 -10.29
N GLN A 81 3.19 -8.36 -11.28
CA GLN A 81 4.07 -9.51 -11.01
C GLN A 81 5.27 -9.11 -10.13
N ALA A 82 5.94 -8.01 -10.45
CA ALA A 82 7.07 -7.53 -9.66
C ALA A 82 6.66 -7.16 -8.21
N ILE A 83 5.47 -6.58 -8.03
CA ILE A 83 4.90 -6.29 -6.71
C ILE A 83 4.65 -7.58 -5.93
N GLU A 84 4.08 -8.61 -6.56
CA GLU A 84 3.81 -9.90 -5.91
C GLU A 84 5.10 -10.61 -5.49
N GLU A 85 6.11 -10.63 -6.35
CA GLU A 85 7.45 -11.15 -6.06
C GLU A 85 8.10 -10.39 -4.89
N GLU A 86 7.96 -9.06 -4.88
CA GLU A 86 8.49 -8.23 -3.81
C GLU A 86 7.77 -8.45 -2.47
N ILE A 87 6.43 -8.59 -2.49
CA ILE A 87 5.65 -8.95 -1.30
C ILE A 87 6.13 -10.28 -0.74
N HIS A 88 6.38 -11.27 -1.60
CA HIS A 88 6.88 -12.57 -1.17
C HIS A 88 8.24 -12.44 -0.47
N SER A 89 9.19 -11.75 -1.11
CA SER A 89 10.53 -11.51 -0.53
C SER A 89 10.47 -10.76 0.80
N LEU A 90 9.61 -9.74 0.92
CA LEU A 90 9.47 -8.97 2.16
C LEU A 90 8.87 -9.80 3.29
N LYS A 91 7.95 -10.73 2.99
CA LYS A 91 7.41 -11.68 3.99
C LYS A 91 8.49 -12.64 4.50
N GLU A 92 9.36 -13.14 3.62
CA GLU A 92 10.50 -13.97 4.02
C GLU A 92 11.48 -13.19 4.91
N GLN A 93 11.81 -11.95 4.52
CA GLN A 93 12.66 -11.07 5.34
C GLN A 93 12.05 -10.79 6.72
N LEU A 94 10.73 -10.54 6.78
CA LEU A 94 10.04 -10.31 8.06
C LEU A 94 10.09 -11.55 8.94
N ALA A 95 9.83 -12.74 8.38
CA ALA A 95 9.90 -14.00 9.11
C ALA A 95 11.33 -14.29 9.63
N ALA A 96 12.36 -13.97 8.85
CA ALA A 96 13.75 -14.10 9.28
C ALA A 96 14.11 -13.13 10.42
N LEU A 97 13.58 -11.91 10.40
CA LEU A 97 13.75 -10.95 11.52
C LEU A 97 13.06 -11.44 12.78
N ASP A 98 11.81 -11.91 12.68
CA ASP A 98 11.06 -12.42 13.83
C ASP A 98 11.72 -13.68 14.43
N ALA A 99 12.37 -14.52 13.62
CA ALA A 99 13.13 -15.69 14.08
C ALA A 99 14.43 -15.34 14.82
N ASN A 100 15.07 -14.21 14.50
CA ASN A 100 16.29 -13.74 15.18
C ASN A 100 16.01 -13.04 16.52
N GLN A 101 14.75 -12.76 16.84
CA GLN A 101 14.31 -12.14 18.10
C GLN A 101 13.88 -13.17 19.17
N GLN A 102 13.91 -14.47 18.86
CA GLN A 102 13.61 -15.58 19.76
C GLN A 102 14.89 -16.19 20.35
#